data_AF-A0AAD5ISL7-F1
#
_entry.id   AF-A0AAD5ISL7-F1
#
_cell.length_a   1.000
_cell.length_b   1.000
_cell.length_c   1.000
_cell.angle_alpha   90.00
_cell.angle_beta   90.00
_cell.angle_gamma   90.00
#
_symmetry.space_group_name_H-M   'P 1'
#
loop_
_entity.id
_entity.type
_entity.pdbx_description
1 polymer ?
#
loop_
_entity_poly.entity_id
_entity_poly.type
_entity_poly.pdbx_seq_one_letter_code
_entity_poly.pdbx_strand_id
1 'polypeptide(L)'
;MAVKSLQAIFLLSILCFGVVSYSSLLSTQGRWIVDSTGRRVKLACTTWASHLEPMLAEGLHKKPLKDIVTKLVQLKFNCVRLTWATYMFTRYGNMTVTKTLDNLHLAQAKQGIAQNNPALLSMTHIQAFEAVVDEVGKQGIMVVLDNHVSNPKWCCADEDGNGFFKDADFDPTEWQFALANVASRFSNKNQVVGMSLRNELRGPRQNEDDWYNYVPAGATVVHNANPNVLVILSGLNYAIDLSFLKKRSLDPSNWNNKLVYEAHWYPWSVHADTCADTINVVYDHSLFLQDGDQPIPLFLSEFGFDQTGRTKADNVFINCFLTAAAKYDLSWSLWALQGSYYIRDSKLDYEEVFGVLNADWDTIRNPQFMKALQMLHPYDSKTIKISDNVIGTQNTLFVEAAAMAVKCFQDIFLLSVLCFGVASYSLPLSTQGRWIVDSSSGRRVKLACTCWPSHMKPMLAEGLHKKPLKDIVAKVVLQKFNCVRLTWATYMLTRYSNNTVTQTFDNLHLAQAKQGIAQNNPALLNMTHVQAFEALVDELGRQGLMVVLDNHVSNPKWFCAEEDGNGFFGDADFNPLEWERGLVAVAQQFSSKIRFILYTALSLFI
;
A
#
# COMPACT_ATOMS: atom_id res chain seq x y z
N MET A 1 39.65 -44.13 -14.40
CA MET A 1 39.29 -42.93 -13.59
C MET A 1 38.94 -41.78 -14.54
N ALA A 2 38.46 -40.64 -14.02
CA ALA A 2 38.36 -39.35 -14.73
C ALA A 2 37.32 -39.16 -15.88
N VAL A 3 36.09 -39.70 -15.80
CA VAL A 3 34.96 -39.28 -16.68
C VAL A 3 33.62 -39.15 -15.92
N LYS A 4 33.58 -38.45 -14.77
CA LYS A 4 32.32 -38.18 -14.02
C LYS A 4 32.26 -36.80 -13.31
N SER A 5 33.08 -35.81 -13.69
CA SER A 5 33.20 -34.57 -12.90
C SER A 5 32.92 -33.23 -13.62
N LEU A 6 32.79 -33.17 -14.95
CA LEU A 6 32.56 -31.88 -15.65
C LEU A 6 31.07 -31.48 -15.74
N GLN A 7 30.15 -32.43 -15.93
CA GLN A 7 28.71 -32.12 -16.07
C GLN A 7 28.09 -31.55 -14.78
N ALA A 8 28.58 -31.95 -13.60
CA ALA A 8 28.12 -31.39 -12.33
C ALA A 8 28.52 -29.91 -12.13
N ILE A 9 29.69 -29.51 -12.66
CA ILE A 9 30.18 -28.13 -12.57
C ILE A 9 29.38 -27.21 -13.48
N PHE A 10 29.11 -27.64 -14.72
CA PHE A 10 28.38 -26.83 -15.71
C PHE A 10 26.90 -26.59 -15.33
N LEU A 11 26.29 -27.53 -14.59
CA LEU A 11 24.93 -27.35 -14.03
C LEU A 11 24.90 -26.48 -12.77
N LEU A 12 25.98 -26.44 -11.97
CA LEU A 12 26.05 -25.52 -10.82
C LEU A 12 26.20 -24.06 -11.27
N SER A 13 26.91 -23.78 -12.37
CA SER A 13 27.07 -22.42 -12.92
C SER A 13 25.77 -21.76 -13.40
N ILE A 14 24.68 -22.51 -13.56
CA ILE A 14 23.36 -21.99 -13.96
C ILE A 14 22.45 -21.70 -12.74
N LEU A 15 22.85 -22.14 -11.52
CA LEU A 15 22.16 -21.84 -10.27
C LEU A 15 22.71 -20.62 -9.51
N CYS A 16 23.60 -19.85 -10.16
CA CYS A 16 23.73 -18.43 -9.83
C CYS A 16 22.47 -17.67 -10.27
N PHE A 17 21.41 -17.77 -9.44
CA PHE A 17 20.40 -16.72 -9.35
C PHE A 17 21.09 -15.45 -8.85
N GLY A 18 21.76 -14.74 -9.75
CA GLY A 18 22.01 -13.33 -9.57
C GLY A 18 20.66 -12.66 -9.31
N VAL A 19 20.59 -11.83 -8.28
CA VAL A 19 19.41 -11.00 -8.04
C VAL A 19 19.31 -10.05 -9.24
N VAL A 20 18.47 -10.39 -10.21
CA VAL A 20 18.17 -9.53 -11.35
C VAL A 20 17.49 -8.31 -10.76
N SER A 21 18.28 -7.23 -10.58
CA SER A 21 17.79 -6.01 -9.97
C SER A 21 16.62 -5.50 -10.80
N TYR A 22 15.43 -5.44 -10.19
CA TYR A 22 14.15 -5.22 -10.88
C TYR A 22 13.97 -3.79 -11.43
N SER A 23 15.06 -3.02 -11.54
CA SER A 23 15.08 -1.77 -12.28
C SER A 23 15.16 -2.00 -13.79
N SER A 24 14.10 -2.61 -14.32
CA SER A 24 13.62 -2.31 -15.66
C SER A 24 13.34 -0.81 -15.77
N LEU A 25 13.65 -0.20 -16.92
CA LEU A 25 13.36 1.21 -17.19
C LEU A 25 11.90 1.54 -16.87
N LEU A 26 11.66 2.35 -15.84
CA LEU A 26 10.31 2.74 -15.46
C LEU A 26 9.77 3.80 -16.42
N SER A 27 8.46 3.74 -16.69
CA SER A 27 7.73 4.75 -17.45
C SER A 27 6.35 4.96 -16.82
N THR A 28 5.54 5.84 -17.42
CA THR A 28 4.20 6.16 -16.95
C THR A 28 3.14 5.74 -17.97
N GLN A 29 1.96 5.38 -17.47
CA GLN A 29 0.82 4.95 -18.28
C GLN A 29 -0.47 5.41 -17.58
N GLY A 30 -0.95 6.60 -17.94
CA GLY A 30 -1.93 7.32 -17.15
C GLY A 30 -1.45 7.53 -15.71
N ARG A 31 -2.35 7.37 -14.73
CA ARG A 31 -2.08 7.41 -13.27
C ARG A 31 -1.01 6.46 -12.72
N TRP A 32 -0.44 5.55 -13.53
CA TRP A 32 0.45 4.48 -13.07
C TRP A 32 1.90 4.68 -13.49
N ILE A 33 2.84 4.48 -12.55
CA ILE A 33 4.22 4.11 -12.88
C ILE A 33 4.22 2.60 -13.21
N VAL A 34 4.86 2.23 -14.31
CA VAL A 34 4.94 0.86 -14.85
C VAL A 34 6.39 0.46 -15.19
N ASP A 35 6.64 -0.85 -15.26
CA ASP A 35 7.88 -1.42 -15.80
C ASP A 35 7.87 -1.49 -17.34
N SER A 36 8.99 -1.93 -17.91
CA SER A 36 9.14 -2.16 -19.36
C SER A 36 8.28 -3.30 -19.93
N THR A 37 7.41 -3.92 -19.13
CA THR A 37 6.39 -4.90 -19.55
C THR A 37 4.96 -4.37 -19.33
N GLY A 38 4.79 -3.10 -18.94
CA GLY A 38 3.49 -2.47 -18.67
C GLY A 38 2.89 -2.82 -17.30
N ARG A 39 3.61 -3.51 -16.42
CA ARG A 39 3.11 -3.89 -15.08
C ARG A 39 3.32 -2.75 -14.09
N ARG A 40 2.31 -2.44 -13.27
CA ARG A 40 2.34 -1.42 -12.22
C ARG A 40 3.51 -1.62 -11.24
N VAL A 41 4.44 -0.66 -11.18
CA VAL A 41 5.51 -0.62 -10.18
C VAL A 41 5.17 0.43 -9.11
N LYS A 42 4.69 -0.03 -7.96
CA LYS A 42 4.40 0.83 -6.81
C LYS A 42 5.71 1.15 -6.08
N LEU A 43 6.05 2.43 -5.97
CA LEU A 43 7.17 2.87 -5.14
C LEU A 43 6.69 2.89 -3.69
N ALA A 44 7.38 2.16 -2.82
CA ALA A 44 7.14 2.05 -1.39
C ALA A 44 8.47 2.35 -0.69
N CYS A 45 8.77 3.64 -0.55
CA CYS A 45 10.09 4.11 -0.16
C CYS A 45 10.14 4.60 1.29
N THR A 46 11.35 4.89 1.76
CA THR A 46 11.56 5.85 2.85
C THR A 46 12.58 6.88 2.42
N THR A 47 12.45 8.10 2.95
CA THR A 47 13.36 9.20 2.65
C THR A 47 14.58 9.11 3.56
N TRP A 48 15.79 9.17 2.99
CA TRP A 48 17.05 9.15 3.74
C TRP A 48 17.75 10.51 3.58
N ALA A 49 17.96 11.19 4.72
CA ALA A 49 18.73 12.42 4.78
C ALA A 49 20.19 12.20 4.35
N SER A 50 20.66 13.00 3.38
CA SER A 50 22.07 13.15 3.00
C SER A 50 22.39 14.59 2.51
N HIS A 51 21.45 15.52 2.67
CA HIS A 51 21.54 16.90 2.14
C HIS A 51 22.00 17.96 3.16
N LEU A 52 22.12 17.61 4.44
CA LEU A 52 22.50 18.54 5.52
C LEU A 52 23.98 18.96 5.40
N GLU A 53 24.42 19.87 6.29
CA GLU A 53 25.79 20.40 6.40
C GLU A 53 26.92 19.35 6.22
N PRO A 54 26.82 18.11 6.75
CA PRO A 54 27.84 17.07 6.56
C PRO A 54 27.98 16.54 5.12
N MET A 55 26.95 16.74 4.28
CA MET A 55 26.83 16.21 2.90
C MET A 55 27.07 14.70 2.78
N LEU A 56 26.67 13.97 3.81
CA LEU A 56 26.82 12.52 3.94
C LEU A 56 25.50 11.92 4.43
N ALA A 57 25.16 10.71 3.97
CA ALA A 57 23.93 10.06 4.40
C ALA A 57 23.96 9.76 5.90
N GLU A 58 22.85 10.02 6.59
CA GLU A 58 22.75 9.92 8.04
C GLU A 58 22.99 8.49 8.56
N GLY A 59 23.46 8.36 9.80
CA GLY A 59 23.62 7.07 10.48
C GLY A 59 24.90 6.28 10.17
N LEU A 60 25.72 6.69 9.19
CA LEU A 60 26.97 5.98 8.83
C LEU A 60 28.08 6.07 9.89
N HIS A 61 27.85 6.84 10.97
CA HIS A 61 28.65 6.80 12.19
C HIS A 61 28.16 5.78 13.24
N LYS A 62 26.90 5.33 13.15
CA LYS A 62 26.23 4.41 14.11
C LYS A 62 26.27 2.95 13.65
N LYS A 63 26.21 2.69 12.33
CA LYS A 63 26.13 1.35 11.71
C LYS A 63 26.88 1.28 10.37
N PRO A 64 27.33 0.09 9.92
CA PRO A 64 27.82 -0.10 8.56
C PRO A 64 26.75 0.19 7.50
N LEU A 65 27.15 0.80 6.39
CA LEU A 65 26.29 1.15 5.24
C LEU A 65 25.47 -0.06 4.75
N LYS A 66 26.14 -1.20 4.60
CA LYS A 66 25.54 -2.46 4.20
C LYS A 66 24.37 -2.88 5.11
N ASP A 67 24.51 -2.70 6.42
CA ASP A 67 23.56 -3.17 7.42
C ASP A 67 22.31 -2.26 7.47
N ILE A 68 22.50 -0.95 7.27
CA ILE A 68 21.38 0.00 7.09
C ILE A 68 20.57 -0.37 5.84
N VAL A 69 21.24 -0.68 4.72
CA VAL A 69 20.55 -1.11 3.50
C VAL A 69 19.87 -2.47 3.69
N THR A 70 20.50 -3.42 4.40
CA THR A 70 19.86 -4.71 4.75
C THR A 70 18.63 -4.50 5.64
N LYS A 71 18.63 -3.50 6.54
CA LYS A 71 17.45 -3.12 7.34
C LYS A 71 16.28 -2.66 6.45
N LEU A 72 16.55 -1.91 5.38
CA LEU A 72 15.52 -1.51 4.41
C LEU A 72 14.86 -2.72 3.72
N VAL A 73 15.67 -3.70 3.28
CA VAL A 73 15.16 -4.96 2.68
C VAL A 73 14.31 -5.75 3.67
N GLN A 74 14.74 -5.83 4.94
CA GLN A 74 13.97 -6.47 6.02
C GLN A 74 12.64 -5.76 6.27
N LEU A 75 12.63 -4.43 6.23
CA LEU A 75 11.44 -3.57 6.36
C LEU A 75 10.54 -3.54 5.11
N LYS A 76 10.93 -4.24 4.03
CA LYS A 76 10.20 -4.39 2.77
C LYS A 76 10.06 -3.10 1.93
N PHE A 77 10.80 -2.04 2.23
CA PHE A 77 10.90 -0.91 1.31
C PHE A 77 11.53 -1.38 0.00
N ASN A 78 10.99 -0.96 -1.13
CA ASN A 78 11.55 -1.27 -2.46
C ASN A 78 12.30 -0.07 -3.08
N CYS A 79 12.31 1.08 -2.41
CA CYS A 79 13.06 2.26 -2.82
C CYS A 79 13.56 3.12 -1.65
N VAL A 80 14.50 4.02 -1.94
CA VAL A 80 14.90 5.14 -1.06
C VAL A 80 14.73 6.44 -1.83
N ARG A 81 14.13 7.46 -1.21
CA ARG A 81 14.25 8.86 -1.66
C ARG A 81 15.50 9.44 -1.01
N LEU A 82 16.62 9.47 -1.75
CA LEU A 82 17.92 9.87 -1.25
C LEU A 82 18.15 11.36 -1.55
N THR A 83 18.14 12.14 -0.48
CA THR A 83 18.15 13.61 -0.53
C THR A 83 19.57 14.17 -0.75
N TRP A 84 19.73 15.19 -1.59
CA TRP A 84 21.01 15.86 -1.86
C TRP A 84 20.84 17.37 -2.00
N ALA A 85 21.92 18.12 -1.75
CA ALA A 85 21.95 19.57 -1.85
C ALA A 85 22.63 20.04 -3.15
N THR A 86 22.13 21.08 -3.82
CA THR A 86 22.73 21.62 -5.07
C THR A 86 24.23 21.85 -4.93
N TYR A 87 24.67 22.52 -3.84
CA TYR A 87 26.08 22.84 -3.62
C TYR A 87 26.97 21.60 -3.40
N MET A 88 26.42 20.43 -3.05
CA MET A 88 27.18 19.16 -3.01
C MET A 88 27.77 18.83 -4.38
N PHE A 89 27.03 19.11 -5.47
CA PHE A 89 27.44 18.78 -6.84
C PHE A 89 28.06 19.96 -7.60
N THR A 90 27.91 21.20 -7.12
CA THR A 90 28.44 22.41 -7.81
C THR A 90 29.59 23.11 -7.09
N ARG A 91 29.64 23.09 -5.75
CA ARG A 91 30.63 23.86 -4.95
C ARG A 91 31.52 22.99 -4.06
N TYR A 92 30.99 21.93 -3.48
CA TYR A 92 31.64 21.14 -2.42
C TYR A 92 32.04 19.71 -2.85
N GLY A 93 31.72 19.28 -4.07
CA GLY A 93 31.87 17.88 -4.52
C GLY A 93 33.29 17.29 -4.53
N ASN A 94 34.32 18.16 -4.44
CA ASN A 94 35.73 17.79 -4.31
C ASN A 94 36.24 17.85 -2.85
N MET A 95 35.42 18.25 -1.87
CA MET A 95 35.77 18.17 -0.46
C MET A 95 35.61 16.73 0.04
N THR A 96 36.60 16.24 0.79
CA THR A 96 36.52 14.95 1.46
C THR A 96 35.61 14.99 2.68
N VAL A 97 34.92 13.88 2.97
CA VAL A 97 34.10 13.69 4.18
C VAL A 97 34.87 14.10 5.44
N THR A 98 36.12 13.64 5.61
CA THR A 98 37.01 14.05 6.72
C THR A 98 37.08 15.57 6.91
N LYS A 99 37.35 16.32 5.84
CA LYS A 99 37.51 17.77 5.89
C LYS A 99 36.22 18.49 6.31
N THR A 100 35.06 18.03 5.85
CA THR A 100 33.78 18.60 6.28
C THR A 100 33.47 18.25 7.75
N LEU A 101 33.71 17.01 8.18
CA LEU A 101 33.53 16.63 9.60
C LEU A 101 34.45 17.42 10.54
N ASP A 102 35.71 17.65 10.15
CA ASP A 102 36.65 18.46 10.95
C ASP A 102 36.25 19.94 11.00
N ASN A 103 35.80 20.51 9.86
CA ASN A 103 35.29 21.88 9.78
C ASN A 103 34.02 22.09 10.63
N LEU A 104 33.16 21.07 10.74
CA LEU A 104 31.94 21.08 11.56
C LEU A 104 32.19 20.60 13.01
N HIS A 105 33.45 20.33 13.38
CA HIS A 105 33.87 19.83 14.70
C HIS A 105 33.24 18.49 15.13
N LEU A 106 32.81 17.67 14.16
CA LEU A 106 32.07 16.41 14.35
C LEU A 106 33.00 15.23 14.69
N ALA A 107 33.85 15.39 15.69
CA ALA A 107 34.88 14.41 16.07
C ALA A 107 34.31 13.01 16.41
N GLN A 108 33.18 12.95 17.13
CA GLN A 108 32.51 11.69 17.47
C GLN A 108 31.93 10.99 16.23
N ALA A 109 31.31 11.73 15.30
CA ALA A 109 30.84 11.17 14.04
C ALA A 109 31.99 10.64 13.18
N LYS A 110 33.10 11.39 13.10
CA LYS A 110 34.33 10.97 12.40
C LYS A 110 34.91 9.68 12.98
N GLN A 111 34.91 9.54 14.32
CA GLN A 111 35.31 8.29 14.98
C GLN A 111 34.33 7.13 14.68
N GLY A 112 33.02 7.36 14.72
CA GLY A 112 32.01 6.35 14.40
C GLY A 112 32.07 5.88 12.95
N ILE A 113 32.36 6.79 12.00
CA ILE A 113 32.60 6.44 10.59
C ILE A 113 33.93 5.69 10.44
N ALA A 114 34.98 6.04 11.18
CA ALA A 114 36.24 5.27 11.20
C ALA A 114 36.04 3.81 11.66
N GLN A 115 35.08 3.58 12.56
CA GLN A 115 34.73 2.25 13.08
C GLN A 115 33.81 1.47 12.12
N ASN A 116 32.76 2.10 11.60
CA ASN A 116 31.70 1.43 10.84
C ASN A 116 31.92 1.43 9.32
N ASN A 117 32.50 2.49 8.76
CA ASN A 117 32.60 2.76 7.33
C ASN A 117 33.93 3.47 6.94
N PRO A 118 35.11 2.99 7.35
CA PRO A 118 36.37 3.75 7.32
C PRO A 118 36.75 4.32 5.94
N ALA A 119 36.42 3.62 4.85
CA ALA A 119 36.73 4.06 3.49
C ALA A 119 36.07 5.41 3.11
N LEU A 120 34.92 5.74 3.70
CA LEU A 120 34.19 6.98 3.41
C LEU A 120 34.97 8.22 3.85
N LEU A 121 35.82 8.12 4.88
CA LEU A 121 36.59 9.26 5.39
C LEU A 121 37.52 9.88 4.35
N SER A 122 38.07 9.07 3.45
CA SER A 122 38.93 9.51 2.35
C SER A 122 38.18 9.92 1.08
N MET A 123 36.90 9.56 0.96
CA MET A 123 36.08 9.88 -0.21
C MET A 123 35.68 11.34 -0.24
N THR A 124 35.45 11.89 -1.44
CA THR A 124 34.70 13.13 -1.60
C THR A 124 33.20 12.92 -1.38
N HIS A 125 32.44 13.99 -1.12
CA HIS A 125 30.99 13.90 -0.93
C HIS A 125 30.27 13.20 -2.09
N ILE A 126 30.66 13.48 -3.34
CA ILE A 126 30.11 12.80 -4.52
C ILE A 126 30.42 11.29 -4.49
N GLN A 127 31.66 10.90 -4.15
CA GLN A 127 32.05 9.49 -4.07
C GLN A 127 31.34 8.75 -2.93
N ALA A 128 31.16 9.40 -1.77
CA ALA A 128 30.43 8.83 -0.64
C ALA A 128 28.93 8.64 -0.97
N PHE A 129 28.33 9.63 -1.64
CA PHE A 129 26.95 9.55 -2.13
C PHE A 129 26.77 8.46 -3.20
N GLU A 130 27.71 8.34 -4.15
CA GLU A 130 27.75 7.24 -5.12
C GLU A 130 27.87 5.87 -4.43
N ALA A 131 28.69 5.74 -3.38
CA ALA A 131 28.84 4.50 -2.62
C ALA A 131 27.54 4.08 -1.91
N VAL A 132 26.75 5.05 -1.41
CA VAL A 132 25.40 4.78 -0.86
C VAL A 132 24.46 4.27 -1.95
N VAL A 133 24.39 4.96 -3.10
CA VAL A 133 23.56 4.55 -4.25
C VAL A 133 23.96 3.16 -4.78
N ASP A 134 25.25 2.82 -4.77
CA ASP A 134 25.73 1.49 -5.18
C ASP A 134 25.38 0.39 -4.18
N GLU A 135 25.47 0.62 -2.86
CA GLU A 135 25.06 -0.40 -1.88
C GLU A 135 23.54 -0.62 -1.87
N VAL A 136 22.74 0.44 -1.99
CA VAL A 136 21.28 0.35 -2.16
C VAL A 136 20.93 -0.47 -3.41
N GLY A 137 21.60 -0.20 -4.53
CA GLY A 137 21.43 -0.95 -5.78
C GLY A 137 21.86 -2.42 -5.71
N LYS A 138 23.00 -2.72 -5.05
CA LYS A 138 23.50 -4.10 -4.83
C LYS A 138 22.50 -4.99 -4.09
N GLN A 139 21.70 -4.41 -3.19
CA GLN A 139 20.69 -5.14 -2.42
C GLN A 139 19.29 -5.11 -3.08
N GLY A 140 19.20 -4.65 -4.34
CA GLY A 140 17.98 -4.72 -5.14
C GLY A 140 16.94 -3.64 -4.84
N ILE A 141 17.32 -2.58 -4.13
CA ILE A 141 16.46 -1.44 -3.80
C ILE A 141 16.66 -0.33 -4.84
N MET A 142 15.55 0.29 -5.28
CA MET A 142 15.58 1.41 -6.23
C MET A 142 15.92 2.73 -5.53
N VAL A 143 16.41 3.72 -6.28
CA VAL A 143 16.74 5.06 -5.75
C VAL A 143 15.97 6.13 -6.52
N VAL A 144 15.31 7.00 -5.78
CA VAL A 144 14.85 8.31 -6.26
C VAL A 144 15.81 9.35 -5.70
N LEU A 145 16.48 10.12 -6.57
CA LEU A 145 17.39 11.19 -6.15
C LEU A 145 16.60 12.49 -5.98
N ASP A 146 16.71 13.13 -4.83
CA ASP A 146 15.89 14.30 -4.48
C ASP A 146 16.74 15.55 -4.23
N ASN A 147 16.56 16.61 -5.03
CA ASN A 147 17.21 17.89 -4.78
C ASN A 147 16.48 18.64 -3.64
N HIS A 148 16.97 18.46 -2.43
CA HIS A 148 16.24 18.84 -1.22
C HIS A 148 16.38 20.31 -0.84
N VAL A 149 17.60 20.83 -0.98
CA VAL A 149 17.99 22.22 -0.71
C VAL A 149 19.09 22.63 -1.69
N SER A 150 19.43 23.93 -1.74
CA SER A 150 20.59 24.38 -2.50
C SER A 150 21.84 24.44 -1.64
N ASN A 151 21.74 25.18 -0.53
CA ASN A 151 22.74 25.27 0.51
C ASN A 151 22.51 24.13 1.53
N PRO A 152 23.50 23.29 1.87
CA PRO A 152 23.31 22.13 2.74
C PRO A 152 22.96 22.57 4.18
N LYS A 153 21.74 22.30 4.62
CA LYS A 153 21.23 22.57 5.98
C LYS A 153 19.87 21.90 6.21
N TRP A 154 19.41 21.88 7.46
CA TRP A 154 18.03 21.56 7.81
C TRP A 154 17.04 22.61 7.28
N CYS A 155 15.83 22.19 6.88
CA CYS A 155 14.74 23.07 6.43
C CYS A 155 13.44 22.78 7.21
N CYS A 156 12.31 23.46 7.03
CA CYS A 156 11.89 24.23 5.88
C CYS A 156 11.06 25.43 6.36
N ALA A 157 11.58 26.64 6.16
CA ALA A 157 10.93 27.89 6.53
C ALA A 157 10.76 28.79 5.30
N ASP A 158 9.76 29.67 5.35
CA ASP A 158 9.43 30.58 4.24
C ASP A 158 10.58 31.52 3.85
N GLU A 159 11.50 31.81 4.78
CA GLU A 159 12.62 32.74 4.59
C GLU A 159 14.00 32.07 4.70
N ASP A 160 14.10 30.73 4.66
CA ASP A 160 15.39 30.03 4.75
C ASP A 160 16.31 30.19 3.52
N GLY A 161 15.91 30.98 2.53
CA GLY A 161 16.69 31.27 1.33
C GLY A 161 16.79 30.11 0.33
N ASN A 162 16.09 29.00 0.56
CA ASN A 162 16.06 27.83 -0.33
C ASN A 162 14.64 27.50 -0.83
N GLY A 163 13.62 28.25 -0.39
CA GLY A 163 12.21 27.94 -0.64
C GLY A 163 11.76 28.16 -2.08
N PHE A 164 12.29 29.15 -2.80
CA PHE A 164 11.89 29.45 -4.17
C PHE A 164 13.02 29.91 -5.10
N PHE A 165 12.72 29.95 -6.40
CA PHE A 165 13.64 30.41 -7.44
C PHE A 165 14.09 31.86 -7.20
N LYS A 166 15.39 32.11 -7.32
CA LYS A 166 16.06 33.42 -7.07
C LYS A 166 16.09 33.81 -5.58
N ASP A 167 15.82 32.88 -4.67
CA ASP A 167 16.16 33.04 -3.25
C ASP A 167 17.69 33.10 -3.05
N ALA A 168 18.15 33.56 -1.88
CA ALA A 168 19.55 33.83 -1.59
C ALA A 168 20.51 32.63 -1.84
N ASP A 169 20.05 31.39 -1.60
CA ASP A 169 20.83 30.18 -1.88
C ASP A 169 20.42 29.50 -3.22
N PHE A 170 19.35 29.93 -3.89
CA PHE A 170 18.69 29.20 -4.99
C PHE A 170 18.69 29.97 -6.33
N ASP A 171 19.86 30.03 -6.96
CA ASP A 171 19.99 30.35 -8.39
C ASP A 171 19.39 29.22 -9.26
N PRO A 172 18.41 29.49 -10.14
CA PRO A 172 17.87 28.50 -11.07
C PRO A 172 18.90 27.98 -12.09
N THR A 173 19.96 28.74 -12.36
CA THR A 173 21.01 28.39 -13.32
C THR A 173 21.95 27.33 -12.75
N GLU A 174 22.49 27.57 -11.56
CA GLU A 174 23.28 26.58 -10.80
C GLU A 174 22.46 25.32 -10.49
N TRP A 175 21.17 25.46 -10.17
CA TRP A 175 20.25 24.33 -9.96
C TRP A 175 20.07 23.47 -11.22
N GLN A 176 19.81 24.06 -12.39
CA GLN A 176 19.73 23.30 -13.65
C GLN A 176 21.06 22.63 -14.01
N PHE A 177 22.19 23.31 -13.77
CA PHE A 177 23.51 22.71 -13.96
C PHE A 177 23.74 21.51 -13.02
N ALA A 178 23.34 21.61 -11.74
CA ALA A 178 23.41 20.50 -10.80
C ALA A 178 22.52 19.32 -11.23
N LEU A 179 21.27 19.59 -11.64
CA LEU A 179 20.36 18.57 -12.18
C LEU A 179 20.95 17.83 -13.38
N ALA A 180 21.54 18.55 -14.33
CA ALA A 180 22.22 17.96 -15.49
C ALA A 180 23.39 17.04 -15.07
N ASN A 181 24.22 17.53 -14.14
CA ASN A 181 25.39 16.80 -13.64
C ASN A 181 24.99 15.52 -12.88
N VAL A 182 23.96 15.58 -12.02
CA VAL A 182 23.44 14.42 -11.30
C VAL A 182 22.78 13.43 -12.28
N ALA A 183 21.89 13.90 -13.16
CA ALA A 183 21.22 13.05 -14.15
C ALA A 183 22.24 12.27 -15.00
N SER A 184 23.22 12.97 -15.58
CA SER A 184 24.29 12.39 -16.40
C SER A 184 25.16 11.40 -15.60
N ARG A 185 25.61 11.77 -14.39
CA ARG A 185 26.43 10.92 -13.52
C ARG A 185 25.74 9.60 -13.14
N PHE A 186 24.44 9.63 -12.92
CA PHE A 186 23.65 8.47 -12.50
C PHE A 186 23.02 7.68 -13.67
N SER A 187 23.19 8.12 -14.91
CA SER A 187 22.63 7.49 -16.13
C SER A 187 22.92 5.99 -16.31
N ASN A 188 24.08 5.52 -15.84
CA ASN A 188 24.52 4.12 -15.93
C ASN A 188 24.25 3.31 -14.64
N LYS A 189 23.72 3.92 -13.58
CA LYS A 189 23.36 3.22 -12.33
C LYS A 189 21.88 2.86 -12.38
N ASN A 190 21.56 1.74 -13.05
CA ASN A 190 20.17 1.32 -13.31
C ASN A 190 19.24 1.37 -12.08
N GLN A 191 19.74 1.15 -10.86
CA GLN A 191 18.95 1.26 -9.63
C GLN A 191 18.34 2.66 -9.41
N VAL A 192 18.89 3.72 -10.01
CA VAL A 192 18.31 5.06 -9.98
C VAL A 192 17.14 5.10 -10.97
N VAL A 193 15.92 5.17 -10.43
CA VAL A 193 14.66 5.10 -11.19
C VAL A 193 13.97 6.44 -11.36
N GLY A 194 14.35 7.46 -10.59
CA GLY A 194 13.68 8.75 -10.60
C GLY A 194 14.54 9.87 -10.06
N MET A 195 14.21 11.10 -10.47
CA MET A 195 14.76 12.32 -9.89
C MET A 195 13.61 13.27 -9.52
N SER A 196 13.51 13.66 -8.25
CA SER A 196 12.75 14.87 -7.88
C SER A 196 13.62 16.10 -8.11
N LEU A 197 13.04 17.07 -8.81
CA LEU A 197 13.75 18.25 -9.26
C LEU A 197 13.95 19.28 -8.15
N ARG A 198 13.01 19.41 -7.22
CA ARG A 198 13.12 20.30 -6.06
C ARG A 198 12.09 19.95 -4.99
N ASN A 199 12.55 19.74 -3.76
CA ASN A 199 11.73 19.59 -2.58
C ASN A 199 11.03 20.91 -2.17
N GLU A 200 9.74 20.84 -1.84
CA GLU A 200 8.96 21.86 -1.12
C GLU A 200 9.14 23.33 -1.60
N LEU A 201 8.75 23.63 -2.84
CA LEU A 201 8.66 25.03 -3.29
C LEU A 201 7.67 25.82 -2.40
N ARG A 202 8.12 26.93 -1.81
CA ARG A 202 7.46 27.64 -0.69
C ARG A 202 7.89 29.12 -0.60
N GLY A 203 7.44 29.83 0.44
CA GLY A 203 7.91 31.17 0.78
C GLY A 203 7.21 32.31 0.02
N PRO A 204 7.45 33.58 0.42
CA PRO A 204 6.65 34.73 -0.02
C PRO A 204 6.89 35.16 -1.48
N ARG A 205 7.86 34.55 -2.19
CA ARG A 205 8.11 34.78 -3.62
C ARG A 205 7.45 33.77 -4.55
N GLN A 206 6.87 32.69 -4.01
CA GLN A 206 6.34 31.61 -4.83
C GLN A 206 5.19 32.09 -5.74
N ASN A 207 5.20 31.66 -7.00
CA ASN A 207 4.21 32.05 -7.99
C ASN A 207 4.11 30.99 -9.11
N GLU A 208 2.94 30.92 -9.77
CA GLU A 208 2.69 29.94 -10.85
C GLU A 208 3.60 30.18 -12.07
N ASP A 209 3.89 31.44 -12.44
CA ASP A 209 4.62 31.75 -13.68
C ASP A 209 6.10 31.31 -13.63
N ASP A 210 6.82 31.60 -12.54
CA ASP A 210 8.18 31.07 -12.33
C ASP A 210 8.18 29.54 -12.21
N TRP A 211 7.13 28.91 -11.66
CA TRP A 211 7.00 27.44 -11.66
C TRP A 211 6.88 26.90 -13.09
N TYR A 212 5.97 27.45 -13.91
CA TYR A 212 5.80 27.06 -15.31
C TYR A 212 7.02 27.37 -16.19
N ASN A 213 7.86 28.32 -15.78
CA ASN A 213 9.12 28.64 -16.44
C ASN A 213 10.24 27.65 -16.06
N TYR A 214 10.56 27.52 -14.77
CA TYR A 214 11.76 26.78 -14.32
C TYR A 214 11.54 25.28 -14.15
N VAL A 215 10.36 24.81 -13.73
CA VAL A 215 10.14 23.38 -13.45
C VAL A 215 10.12 22.55 -14.74
N PRO A 216 9.40 22.93 -15.82
CA PRO A 216 9.52 22.26 -17.13
C PRO A 216 10.91 22.37 -17.77
N ALA A 217 11.65 23.45 -17.52
CA ALA A 217 13.03 23.59 -17.97
C ALA A 217 13.95 22.57 -17.27
N GLY A 218 13.92 22.50 -15.93
CA GLY A 218 14.65 21.50 -15.15
C GLY A 218 14.27 20.06 -15.52
N ALA A 219 12.98 19.81 -15.79
CA ALA A 219 12.49 18.51 -16.25
C ALA A 219 13.13 18.08 -17.58
N THR A 220 13.20 19.02 -18.53
CA THR A 220 13.82 18.82 -19.84
C THR A 220 15.33 18.63 -19.74
N VAL A 221 15.99 19.35 -18.84
CA VAL A 221 17.42 19.18 -18.54
C VAL A 221 17.72 17.78 -18.01
N VAL A 222 16.94 17.27 -17.04
CA VAL A 222 17.10 15.91 -16.51
C VAL A 222 16.82 14.86 -17.59
N HIS A 223 15.71 14.97 -18.32
CA HIS A 223 15.32 14.01 -19.36
C HIS A 223 16.35 13.89 -20.49
N ASN A 224 16.94 15.02 -20.92
CA ASN A 224 17.96 15.03 -21.96
C ASN A 224 19.31 14.45 -21.47
N ALA A 225 19.66 14.67 -20.20
CA ALA A 225 20.88 14.11 -19.60
C ALA A 225 20.73 12.64 -19.18
N ASN A 226 19.50 12.18 -18.92
CA ASN A 226 19.18 10.83 -18.48
C ASN A 226 17.72 10.46 -18.83
N PRO A 227 17.45 9.93 -20.04
CA PRO A 227 16.10 9.52 -20.44
C PRO A 227 15.63 8.20 -19.78
N ASN A 228 16.43 7.61 -18.89
CA ASN A 228 16.09 6.36 -18.21
C ASN A 228 15.23 6.60 -16.97
N VAL A 229 15.44 7.70 -16.23
CA VAL A 229 14.74 8.01 -14.99
C VAL A 229 13.34 8.60 -15.21
N LEU A 230 12.45 8.40 -14.22
CA LEU A 230 11.25 9.20 -14.04
C LEU A 230 11.63 10.63 -13.64
N VAL A 231 10.88 11.61 -14.14
CA VAL A 231 11.09 13.03 -13.86
C VAL A 231 9.95 13.48 -12.96
N ILE A 232 10.27 13.82 -11.71
CA ILE A 232 9.29 14.00 -10.63
C ILE A 232 9.20 15.49 -10.26
N LEU A 233 8.00 16.07 -10.37
CA LEU A 233 7.77 17.50 -10.18
C LEU A 233 6.98 17.79 -8.88
N SER A 234 7.57 18.56 -7.98
CA SER A 234 6.90 19.09 -6.77
C SER A 234 5.87 20.17 -7.11
N GLY A 235 4.79 20.20 -6.33
CA GLY A 235 3.87 21.33 -6.26
C GLY A 235 4.45 22.58 -5.56
N LEU A 236 3.59 23.58 -5.38
CA LEU A 236 3.80 24.77 -4.58
C LEU A 236 3.37 24.53 -3.13
N ASN A 237 3.52 25.55 -2.27
CA ASN A 237 3.14 25.54 -0.87
C ASN A 237 3.65 24.29 -0.13
N TYR A 238 4.97 24.14 0.03
CA TYR A 238 5.57 22.97 0.70
C TYR A 238 5.17 21.63 0.04
N ALA A 239 5.03 21.64 -1.29
CA ALA A 239 4.48 20.54 -2.08
C ALA A 239 3.07 20.07 -1.68
N ILE A 240 2.30 20.82 -0.88
CA ILE A 240 0.92 20.46 -0.51
C ILE A 240 -0.14 21.00 -1.49
N ASP A 241 0.28 21.66 -2.59
CA ASP A 241 -0.63 22.21 -3.60
C ASP A 241 -0.13 22.01 -5.04
N LEU A 242 -0.93 21.28 -5.84
CA LEU A 242 -0.83 21.09 -7.28
C LEU A 242 -2.10 21.58 -8.01
N SER A 243 -3.04 22.22 -7.29
CA SER A 243 -4.38 22.56 -7.79
C SER A 243 -4.36 23.51 -8.98
N PHE A 244 -3.31 24.31 -9.13
CA PHE A 244 -3.08 25.18 -10.28
C PHE A 244 -3.01 24.41 -11.62
N LEU A 245 -2.59 23.14 -11.61
CA LEU A 245 -2.58 22.28 -12.80
C LEU A 245 -4.00 21.95 -13.32
N LYS A 246 -5.05 22.11 -12.50
CA LYS A 246 -6.46 22.06 -12.97
C LYS A 246 -6.78 23.18 -13.97
N LYS A 247 -6.04 24.31 -13.92
CA LYS A 247 -6.20 25.45 -14.83
C LYS A 247 -5.40 25.27 -16.13
N ARG A 248 -4.21 24.66 -16.01
CA ARG A 248 -3.20 24.51 -17.08
C ARG A 248 -2.35 23.28 -16.79
N SER A 249 -2.66 22.15 -17.41
CA SER A 249 -1.83 20.96 -17.33
C SER A 249 -0.51 21.13 -18.12
N LEU A 250 0.53 20.39 -17.71
CA LEU A 250 1.67 20.10 -18.59
C LEU A 250 1.34 18.89 -19.48
N ASP A 251 1.77 18.91 -20.73
CA ASP A 251 1.70 17.73 -21.61
C ASP A 251 2.83 16.73 -21.24
N PRO A 252 2.51 15.48 -20.83
CA PRO A 252 3.51 14.46 -20.51
C PRO A 252 4.31 13.95 -21.72
N SER A 253 3.85 14.24 -22.96
CA SER A 253 4.53 13.78 -24.19
C SER A 253 5.96 14.33 -24.31
N ASN A 254 6.20 15.55 -23.81
CA ASN A 254 7.50 16.23 -23.80
C ASN A 254 8.64 15.42 -23.16
N TRP A 255 8.30 14.46 -22.29
CA TRP A 255 9.27 13.64 -21.55
C TRP A 255 9.03 12.13 -21.77
N ASN A 256 8.55 11.72 -22.96
CA ASN A 256 8.42 10.31 -23.38
C ASN A 256 7.78 9.37 -22.33
N ASN A 257 6.72 9.82 -21.64
CA ASN A 257 6.09 9.09 -20.53
C ASN A 257 7.03 8.84 -19.34
N LYS A 258 7.80 9.85 -18.92
CA LYS A 258 8.60 9.86 -17.67
C LYS A 258 8.03 10.77 -16.58
N LEU A 259 7.08 11.64 -16.93
CA LEU A 259 6.51 12.65 -16.01
C LEU A 259 5.71 12.00 -14.87
N VAL A 260 6.08 12.36 -13.65
CA VAL A 260 5.38 12.05 -12.38
C VAL A 260 5.23 13.36 -11.60
N TYR A 261 4.13 13.54 -10.88
CA TYR A 261 4.01 14.62 -9.90
C TYR A 261 4.27 14.10 -8.49
N GLU A 262 4.76 14.95 -7.60
CA GLU A 262 4.84 14.63 -6.18
C GLU A 262 4.18 15.68 -5.28
N ALA A 263 3.63 15.21 -4.16
CA ALA A 263 2.95 16.02 -3.16
C ALA A 263 3.25 15.51 -1.75
N HIS A 264 3.28 16.42 -0.78
CA HIS A 264 3.55 16.13 0.63
C HIS A 264 2.25 16.08 1.45
N TRP A 265 2.22 15.27 2.50
CA TRP A 265 1.07 15.24 3.41
C TRP A 265 1.47 14.88 4.84
N TYR A 266 1.36 15.85 5.74
CA TYR A 266 1.62 15.73 7.18
C TYR A 266 0.35 16.04 8.01
N PRO A 267 0.30 15.70 9.32
CA PRO A 267 -0.83 15.99 10.22
C PRO A 267 -1.26 17.47 10.27
N TRP A 268 -0.35 18.39 9.94
CA TRP A 268 -0.60 19.85 9.91
C TRP A 268 -0.88 20.40 8.51
N SER A 269 -0.75 19.61 7.43
CA SER A 269 -1.01 20.09 6.07
C SER A 269 -2.49 20.35 5.79
N VAL A 270 -3.39 19.67 6.51
CA VAL A 270 -4.85 19.79 6.33
C VAL A 270 -5.55 19.69 7.68
N HIS A 271 -6.48 20.61 7.94
CA HIS A 271 -7.33 20.60 9.13
C HIS A 271 -8.80 20.48 8.72
N ALA A 272 -9.45 19.38 9.10
CA ALA A 272 -10.88 19.14 8.87
C ALA A 272 -11.44 18.18 9.94
N ASP A 273 -12.74 18.28 10.24
CA ASP A 273 -13.37 17.53 11.34
C ASP A 273 -13.49 16.02 11.08
N THR A 274 -13.58 15.60 9.82
CA THR A 274 -13.68 14.18 9.46
C THR A 274 -12.63 13.76 8.45
N CYS A 275 -12.31 12.47 8.50
CA CYS A 275 -11.37 11.80 7.61
C CYS A 275 -11.77 11.86 6.13
N ALA A 276 -13.07 11.93 5.83
CA ALA A 276 -13.56 12.11 4.46
C ALA A 276 -13.23 13.52 3.96
N ASP A 277 -13.43 14.54 4.80
CA ASP A 277 -13.19 15.94 4.47
C ASP A 277 -11.68 16.23 4.34
N THR A 278 -10.84 15.64 5.20
CA THR A 278 -9.38 15.65 5.02
C THR A 278 -8.99 15.11 3.64
N ILE A 279 -9.54 13.95 3.25
CA ILE A 279 -9.24 13.33 1.95
C ILE A 279 -9.79 14.16 0.78
N ASN A 280 -10.91 14.88 0.95
CA ASN A 280 -11.46 15.79 -0.06
C ASN A 280 -10.53 17.00 -0.29
N VAL A 281 -10.01 17.63 0.77
CA VAL A 281 -9.05 18.75 0.63
C VAL A 281 -7.76 18.28 -0.06
N VAL A 282 -7.18 17.16 0.38
CA VAL A 282 -5.98 16.60 -0.28
C VAL A 282 -6.27 16.18 -1.73
N TYR A 283 -7.50 15.74 -2.03
CA TYR A 283 -7.93 15.47 -3.41
C TYR A 283 -7.99 16.74 -4.26
N ASP A 284 -8.56 17.82 -3.74
CA ASP A 284 -8.63 19.09 -4.48
C ASP A 284 -7.27 19.74 -4.69
N HIS A 285 -6.31 19.48 -3.78
CA HIS A 285 -4.94 19.93 -3.88
C HIS A 285 -4.06 19.06 -4.79
N SER A 286 -4.21 17.73 -4.78
CA SER A 286 -3.30 16.82 -5.48
C SER A 286 -3.92 15.51 -6.02
N LEU A 287 -4.79 14.83 -5.26
CA LEU A 287 -5.21 13.46 -5.66
C LEU A 287 -6.09 13.45 -6.93
N PHE A 288 -6.64 14.58 -7.37
CA PHE A 288 -7.35 14.72 -8.65
C PHE A 288 -6.51 14.24 -9.86
N LEU A 289 -5.17 14.26 -9.76
CA LEU A 289 -4.25 13.73 -10.79
C LEU A 289 -4.39 12.22 -11.01
N GLN A 290 -5.06 11.49 -10.10
CA GLN A 290 -5.22 10.04 -10.19
C GLN A 290 -6.43 9.60 -11.02
N ASP A 291 -7.47 10.42 -11.15
CA ASP A 291 -8.73 10.06 -11.82
C ASP A 291 -9.46 11.20 -12.57
N GLY A 292 -8.82 12.37 -12.72
CA GLY A 292 -9.23 13.39 -13.70
C GLY A 292 -8.92 13.03 -15.15
N ASP A 293 -9.32 13.91 -16.09
CA ASP A 293 -9.39 13.65 -17.54
C ASP A 293 -8.05 13.32 -18.22
N GLN A 294 -6.93 13.77 -17.65
CA GLN A 294 -5.56 13.44 -18.08
C GLN A 294 -4.76 12.96 -16.87
N PRO A 295 -4.95 11.69 -16.44
CA PRO A 295 -4.40 11.21 -15.19
C PRO A 295 -2.89 10.94 -15.34
N ILE A 296 -2.09 11.45 -14.40
CA ILE A 296 -0.62 11.34 -14.37
C ILE A 296 -0.22 10.75 -13.00
N PRO A 297 0.86 9.97 -12.87
CA PRO A 297 1.14 9.32 -11.59
C PRO A 297 1.49 10.34 -10.52
N LEU A 298 0.92 10.15 -9.34
CA LEU A 298 1.22 10.92 -8.14
C LEU A 298 2.05 10.06 -7.18
N PHE A 299 3.15 10.64 -6.70
CA PHE A 299 4.01 10.10 -5.66
C PHE A 299 3.80 10.94 -4.40
N LEU A 300 3.39 10.32 -3.29
CA LEU A 300 3.44 11.00 -1.99
C LEU A 300 4.87 10.93 -1.46
N SER A 301 5.72 11.84 -1.95
CA SER A 301 7.19 11.87 -1.75
C SER A 301 7.61 12.14 -0.31
N GLU A 302 6.72 12.73 0.48
CA GLU A 302 6.81 12.73 1.93
C GLU A 302 5.44 12.62 2.59
N PHE A 303 5.43 11.85 3.66
CA PHE A 303 4.43 11.86 4.72
C PHE A 303 5.10 11.35 6.00
N GLY A 304 4.63 11.78 7.17
CA GLY A 304 5.22 11.38 8.45
C GLY A 304 4.42 11.86 9.65
N PHE A 305 4.75 11.34 10.83
CA PHE A 305 4.21 11.75 12.14
C PHE A 305 5.21 11.32 13.23
N ASP A 306 5.02 11.77 14.47
CA ASP A 306 5.87 11.35 15.60
C ASP A 306 5.71 9.84 15.89
N GLN A 307 6.72 9.05 15.51
CA GLN A 307 6.74 7.60 15.64
C GLN A 307 6.96 7.13 17.09
N THR A 308 7.27 8.01 18.04
CA THR A 308 7.18 7.66 19.48
C THR A 308 5.72 7.57 19.95
N GLY A 309 4.82 8.26 19.23
CA GLY A 309 3.37 8.19 19.36
C GLY A 309 2.79 8.80 20.64
N ARG A 310 1.97 9.86 20.51
CA ARG A 310 1.08 10.31 21.61
C ARG A 310 -0.18 11.09 21.22
N THR A 311 -0.27 11.77 20.06
CA THR A 311 -1.40 12.70 19.85
C THR A 311 -2.63 12.05 19.22
N LYS A 312 -3.80 12.67 19.45
CA LYS A 312 -5.05 12.32 18.74
C LYS A 312 -4.96 12.69 17.25
N ALA A 313 -4.22 13.74 16.89
CA ALA A 313 -4.09 14.22 15.52
C ALA A 313 -3.35 13.20 14.63
N ASP A 314 -2.21 12.67 15.10
CA ASP A 314 -1.45 11.62 14.39
C ASP A 314 -2.34 10.41 14.12
N ASN A 315 -3.07 9.95 15.14
CA ASN A 315 -3.97 8.79 15.02
C ASN A 315 -5.11 9.01 14.01
N VAL A 316 -5.62 10.24 13.85
CA VAL A 316 -6.57 10.56 12.78
C VAL A 316 -5.86 10.58 11.43
N PHE A 317 -4.76 11.33 11.31
CA PHE A 317 -3.96 11.47 10.10
C PHE A 317 -3.54 10.11 9.51
N ILE A 318 -2.95 9.21 10.31
CA ILE A 318 -2.48 7.89 9.89
C ILE A 318 -3.63 7.09 9.24
N ASN A 319 -4.80 7.06 9.88
CA ASN A 319 -5.95 6.33 9.36
C ASN A 319 -6.46 6.93 8.03
N CYS A 320 -6.39 8.25 7.85
CA CYS A 320 -6.80 8.92 6.62
C CYS A 320 -5.78 8.76 5.50
N PHE A 321 -4.48 8.88 5.80
CA PHE A 321 -3.40 8.58 4.87
C PHE A 321 -3.48 7.13 4.38
N LEU A 322 -3.55 6.15 5.29
CA LEU A 322 -3.65 4.73 4.91
C LEU A 322 -4.93 4.44 4.10
N THR A 323 -6.05 5.08 4.45
CA THR A 323 -7.31 4.96 3.69
C THR A 323 -7.18 5.53 2.27
N ALA A 324 -6.57 6.70 2.10
CA ALA A 324 -6.36 7.33 0.80
C ALA A 324 -5.35 6.54 -0.06
N ALA A 325 -4.20 6.18 0.51
CA ALA A 325 -3.16 5.43 -0.19
C ALA A 325 -3.62 4.01 -0.58
N ALA A 326 -4.55 3.40 0.18
CA ALA A 326 -5.26 2.17 -0.22
C ALA A 326 -6.39 2.41 -1.25
N LYS A 327 -7.12 3.54 -1.18
CA LYS A 327 -8.18 3.89 -2.15
C LYS A 327 -7.61 4.14 -3.55
N TYR A 328 -6.54 4.92 -3.63
CA TYR A 328 -5.92 5.38 -4.88
C TYR A 328 -4.65 4.60 -5.28
N ASP A 329 -4.20 3.63 -4.48
CA ASP A 329 -3.07 2.74 -4.83
C ASP A 329 -1.74 3.49 -5.08
N LEU A 330 -1.54 4.56 -4.30
CA LEU A 330 -0.49 5.58 -4.46
C LEU A 330 0.91 5.01 -4.25
N SER A 331 1.86 5.48 -5.04
CA SER A 331 3.28 5.39 -4.70
C SER A 331 3.58 6.36 -3.54
N TRP A 332 4.46 6.01 -2.60
CA TRP A 332 4.75 6.82 -1.41
C TRP A 332 6.19 6.69 -0.90
N SER A 333 6.66 7.68 -0.14
CA SER A 333 7.91 7.65 0.62
C SER A 333 7.70 8.18 2.05
N LEU A 334 8.00 7.35 3.05
CA LEU A 334 7.89 7.72 4.46
C LEU A 334 9.06 8.61 4.88
N TRP A 335 8.77 9.81 5.37
CA TRP A 335 9.71 10.63 6.13
C TRP A 335 9.74 10.12 7.60
N ALA A 336 10.83 9.55 8.09
CA ALA A 336 12.11 9.28 7.40
C ALA A 336 12.79 7.99 7.89
N LEU A 337 13.86 7.57 7.21
CA LEU A 337 14.67 6.43 7.65
C LEU A 337 15.45 6.75 8.93
N GLN A 338 16.11 7.92 8.96
CA GLN A 338 17.05 8.27 10.01
C GLN A 338 16.39 8.38 11.38
N GLY A 339 17.07 7.83 12.40
CA GLY A 339 16.68 7.98 13.80
C GLY A 339 17.45 9.07 14.56
N SER A 340 18.57 9.57 14.00
CA SER A 340 19.27 10.78 14.43
C SER A 340 20.06 11.42 13.29
N TYR A 341 20.46 12.69 13.47
CA TYR A 341 21.32 13.46 12.55
C TYR A 341 22.71 13.69 13.14
N TYR A 342 23.78 13.66 12.33
CA TYR A 342 25.13 14.05 12.79
C TYR A 342 25.13 15.43 13.48
N ILE A 343 24.44 16.38 12.85
CA ILE A 343 24.14 17.72 13.35
C ILE A 343 22.84 18.19 12.71
N ARG A 344 22.00 18.87 13.49
CA ARG A 344 20.80 19.60 13.02
C ARG A 344 20.50 20.75 13.98
N ASP A 345 20.15 21.92 13.46
CA ASP A 345 19.84 23.11 14.26
C ASP A 345 20.94 23.43 15.32
N SER A 346 22.21 23.28 14.91
CA SER A 346 23.41 23.36 15.76
C SER A 346 23.52 22.35 16.92
N LYS A 347 22.68 21.31 16.97
CA LYS A 347 22.71 20.22 17.97
C LYS A 347 23.31 18.96 17.37
N LEU A 348 24.23 18.32 18.08
CA LEU A 348 24.88 17.07 17.67
C LEU A 348 24.02 15.85 18.04
N ASP A 349 24.08 14.80 17.22
CA ASP A 349 23.32 13.53 17.38
C ASP A 349 21.82 13.77 17.67
N TYR A 350 21.22 14.75 16.98
CA TYR A 350 19.85 15.18 17.23
C TYR A 350 18.87 14.06 16.86
N GLU A 351 18.05 13.61 17.81
CA GLU A 351 17.12 12.51 17.61
C GLU A 351 15.99 12.90 16.63
N GLU A 352 15.76 12.04 15.63
CA GLU A 352 14.62 12.14 14.73
C GLU A 352 13.48 11.24 15.22
N VAL A 353 12.44 11.86 15.76
CA VAL A 353 11.25 11.17 16.30
C VAL A 353 10.26 10.77 15.21
N PHE A 354 10.34 11.36 14.01
CA PHE A 354 9.63 10.88 12.80
C PHE A 354 10.33 9.67 12.17
N GLY A 355 11.50 9.29 12.68
CA GLY A 355 12.35 8.22 12.17
C GLY A 355 11.73 6.83 12.32
N VAL A 356 11.85 6.02 11.26
CA VAL A 356 11.58 4.57 11.28
C VAL A 356 12.49 3.86 12.30
N LEU A 357 13.71 4.36 12.46
CA LEU A 357 14.71 3.87 13.41
C LEU A 357 14.79 4.75 14.67
N ASN A 358 15.33 4.19 15.74
CA ASN A 358 15.74 4.93 16.94
C ASN A 358 17.08 5.67 16.74
N ALA A 359 17.44 6.55 17.68
CA ALA A 359 18.70 7.30 17.65
C ALA A 359 19.98 6.43 17.60
N ASP A 360 19.92 5.16 18.01
CA ASP A 360 21.04 4.21 17.92
C ASP A 360 20.99 3.31 16.67
N TRP A 361 20.02 3.52 15.78
CA TRP A 361 19.87 2.84 14.48
C TRP A 361 19.80 1.31 14.53
N ASP A 362 19.34 0.73 15.64
CA ASP A 362 19.24 -0.73 15.83
C ASP A 362 17.79 -1.24 15.84
N THR A 363 16.86 -0.48 16.45
CA THR A 363 15.46 -0.85 16.65
C THR A 363 14.52 -0.04 15.76
N ILE A 364 13.32 -0.59 15.54
CA ILE A 364 12.26 0.05 14.76
C ILE A 364 11.41 0.84 15.75
N ARG A 365 11.30 2.16 15.57
CA ARG A 365 10.66 3.07 16.52
C ARG A 365 9.17 2.77 16.72
N ASN A 366 8.46 2.45 15.63
CA ASN A 366 7.05 2.05 15.66
C ASN A 366 6.77 0.75 14.86
N PRO A 367 6.96 -0.44 15.46
CA PRO A 367 6.73 -1.71 14.77
C PRO A 367 5.27 -1.97 14.39
N GLN A 368 4.30 -1.33 15.06
CA GLN A 368 2.88 -1.48 14.73
C GLN A 368 2.50 -0.68 13.50
N PHE A 369 2.94 0.58 13.41
CA PHE A 369 2.75 1.39 12.21
C PHE A 369 3.46 0.78 11.00
N MET A 370 4.69 0.30 11.14
CA MET A 370 5.40 -0.35 10.02
C MET A 370 4.65 -1.58 9.48
N LYS A 371 4.04 -2.39 10.35
CA LYS A 371 3.16 -3.50 9.91
C LYS A 371 1.91 -3.02 9.17
N ALA A 372 1.32 -1.90 9.58
CA ALA A 372 0.16 -1.32 8.89
C ALA A 372 0.54 -0.72 7.53
N LEU A 373 1.69 -0.03 7.45
CA LEU A 373 2.21 0.54 6.21
C LEU A 373 2.57 -0.55 5.17
N GLN A 374 3.14 -1.68 5.63
CA GLN A 374 3.41 -2.85 4.78
C GLN A 374 2.14 -3.45 4.14
N MET A 375 0.95 -3.22 4.70
CA MET A 375 -0.31 -3.64 4.06
C MET A 375 -0.65 -2.85 2.79
N LEU A 376 0.03 -1.72 2.54
CA LEU A 376 -0.11 -0.94 1.30
C LEU A 376 0.77 -1.45 0.16
N HIS A 377 1.65 -2.44 0.39
CA HIS A 377 2.53 -2.98 -0.64
C HIS A 377 1.70 -3.73 -1.70
N PRO A 378 2.14 -3.77 -2.97
CA PRO A 378 1.47 -4.60 -3.97
C PRO A 378 1.51 -6.07 -3.53
N TYR A 379 0.41 -6.78 -3.73
CA TYR A 379 0.31 -8.21 -3.40
C TYR A 379 1.12 -9.03 -4.42
N ASP A 380 2.43 -9.12 -4.21
CA ASP A 380 3.32 -9.85 -5.13
C ASP A 380 3.20 -11.37 -4.92
N SER A 381 2.30 -11.94 -5.74
CA SER A 381 2.06 -13.38 -5.91
C SER A 381 3.31 -14.27 -6.06
N LYS A 382 4.50 -13.71 -6.34
CA LYS A 382 5.75 -14.48 -6.52
C LYS A 382 6.61 -14.58 -5.26
N THR A 383 6.25 -13.94 -4.15
CA THR A 383 7.11 -13.88 -2.94
C THR A 383 6.68 -14.82 -1.81
N ILE A 384 6.37 -16.08 -2.12
CA ILE A 384 6.24 -17.15 -1.10
C ILE A 384 7.39 -18.15 -1.24
N LYS A 385 8.49 -17.84 -0.54
CA LYS A 385 9.44 -18.82 0.01
C LYS A 385 9.89 -18.34 1.39
N ILE A 386 9.03 -18.50 2.38
CA ILE A 386 9.45 -18.59 3.78
C ILE A 386 9.57 -20.07 4.09
N SER A 387 10.74 -20.50 4.55
CA SER A 387 10.95 -21.84 5.09
C SER A 387 10.50 -21.84 6.54
N ASP A 388 9.37 -22.47 6.84
CA ASP A 388 8.88 -22.61 8.22
C ASP A 388 9.86 -23.47 9.04
N ASN A 389 10.53 -22.85 10.02
CA ASN A 389 11.39 -23.57 10.95
C ASN A 389 11.68 -22.77 12.25
N VAL A 390 10.63 -22.29 12.92
CA VAL A 390 10.68 -21.98 14.36
C VAL A 390 9.38 -22.45 15.03
N ILE A 391 9.48 -23.52 15.82
CA ILE A 391 8.41 -23.97 16.74
C ILE A 391 8.66 -23.29 18.10
N GLY A 392 7.62 -22.70 18.71
CA GLY A 392 7.79 -21.83 19.88
C GLY A 392 6.53 -21.59 20.73
N THR A 393 5.87 -22.68 21.15
CA THR A 393 4.91 -22.83 22.28
C THR A 393 4.21 -21.62 22.94
N GLN A 394 2.88 -21.73 22.98
CA GLN A 394 1.85 -21.03 23.78
C GLN A 394 2.24 -20.41 25.14
N ASN A 395 1.50 -19.35 25.54
CA ASN A 395 0.77 -19.35 26.82
C ASN A 395 -0.48 -18.42 26.80
N THR A 396 -1.37 -18.53 27.79
CA THR A 396 -2.79 -18.07 27.70
C THR A 396 -3.33 -17.47 29.04
N LEU A 397 -4.45 -16.71 28.98
CA LEU A 397 -5.26 -16.16 30.10
C LEU A 397 -4.61 -14.95 30.83
N PHE A 398 -5.30 -14.00 31.49
CA PHE A 398 -6.73 -13.62 31.71
C PHE A 398 -6.77 -12.08 32.05
N VAL A 399 -7.81 -11.33 32.48
CA VAL A 399 -9.20 -11.56 32.97
C VAL A 399 -10.19 -10.64 32.19
N GLU A 400 -11.08 -9.87 32.86
CA GLU A 400 -12.13 -9.00 32.27
C GLU A 400 -12.45 -7.73 33.13
N ALA A 401 -13.36 -6.88 32.61
CA ALA A 401 -14.45 -6.17 33.31
C ALA A 401 -14.27 -4.72 33.88
N ALA A 402 -15.05 -3.79 33.29
CA ALA A 402 -15.79 -2.71 33.96
C ALA A 402 -16.99 -2.28 33.09
N ALA A 403 -18.13 -1.87 33.66
CA ALA A 403 -19.36 -1.58 32.90
C ALA A 403 -20.31 -0.59 33.62
N MET A 404 -21.26 -0.02 32.84
CA MET A 404 -22.35 0.91 33.25
C MET A 404 -21.86 2.30 33.71
N ALA A 405 -22.60 3.42 33.57
CA ALA A 405 -23.90 3.69 32.93
C ALA A 405 -23.74 4.91 31.98
N VAL A 406 -24.74 5.48 31.27
CA VAL A 406 -26.03 6.05 31.72
C VAL A 406 -27.08 5.92 30.60
N LYS A 407 -28.36 5.81 30.99
CA LYS A 407 -29.52 5.76 30.09
C LYS A 407 -30.49 6.92 30.41
N CYS A 408 -30.42 8.00 29.63
CA CYS A 408 -31.46 9.03 29.56
C CYS A 408 -31.35 9.80 28.22
N PHE A 409 -32.34 10.62 27.88
CA PHE A 409 -32.48 11.32 26.59
C PHE A 409 -32.59 10.40 25.37
N GLN A 410 -33.68 9.64 25.34
CA GLN A 410 -34.48 9.60 24.11
C GLN A 410 -35.35 10.87 24.04
N ASP A 411 -36.05 11.04 22.92
CA ASP A 411 -36.92 12.17 22.55
C ASP A 411 -36.16 13.45 22.13
N ILE A 412 -36.82 14.28 21.29
CA ILE A 412 -36.33 15.55 20.72
C ILE A 412 -35.30 15.46 19.55
N PHE A 413 -35.00 14.27 18.97
CA PHE A 413 -34.35 14.20 17.63
C PHE A 413 -35.02 13.26 16.61
N LEU A 414 -36.31 12.98 16.81
CA LEU A 414 -37.10 12.03 16.01
C LEU A 414 -37.97 12.75 14.95
N LEU A 415 -37.37 13.69 14.19
CA LEU A 415 -38.10 14.45 13.15
C LEU A 415 -37.26 15.02 11.99
N SER A 416 -35.92 14.96 12.03
CA SER A 416 -35.04 15.54 10.99
C SER A 416 -34.25 14.50 10.16
N VAL A 417 -34.20 13.23 10.59
CA VAL A 417 -33.39 12.17 9.97
C VAL A 417 -34.21 11.31 8.98
N LEU A 418 -35.07 11.95 8.17
CA LEU A 418 -35.97 11.25 7.22
C LEU A 418 -35.63 11.45 5.73
N CYS A 419 -34.63 12.26 5.39
CA CYS A 419 -34.23 12.51 3.99
C CYS A 419 -32.86 11.96 3.56
N PHE A 420 -32.03 11.45 4.49
CA PHE A 420 -30.85 10.65 4.11
C PHE A 420 -31.26 9.19 3.87
N GLY A 421 -31.96 8.98 2.75
CA GLY A 421 -32.22 7.64 2.24
C GLY A 421 -30.90 6.89 2.04
N VAL A 422 -30.78 5.71 2.66
CA VAL A 422 -29.64 4.82 2.44
C VAL A 422 -29.57 4.53 0.95
N ALA A 423 -28.44 4.90 0.32
CA ALA A 423 -28.25 4.73 -1.12
C ALA A 423 -28.39 3.23 -1.49
N SER A 424 -29.55 2.87 -2.01
CA SER A 424 -29.81 1.53 -2.52
C SER A 424 -29.06 1.39 -3.84
N TYR A 425 -27.91 0.72 -3.78
CA TYR A 425 -27.17 0.29 -4.97
C TYR A 425 -28.15 -0.40 -5.92
N SER A 426 -28.28 0.16 -7.12
CA SER A 426 -29.28 -0.23 -8.12
C SER A 426 -28.71 -1.36 -8.95
N LEU A 427 -28.68 -2.55 -8.33
CA LEU A 427 -28.28 -3.78 -9.00
C LEU A 427 -29.06 -3.97 -10.33
N PRO A 428 -28.44 -4.53 -11.37
CA PRO A 428 -27.25 -5.39 -11.34
C PRO A 428 -25.91 -4.68 -11.14
N LEU A 429 -24.90 -5.42 -10.68
CA LEU A 429 -23.50 -4.99 -10.74
C LEU A 429 -22.85 -5.48 -12.05
N SER A 430 -21.82 -4.78 -12.48
CA SER A 430 -20.98 -5.12 -13.64
C SER A 430 -19.51 -4.80 -13.35
N THR A 431 -18.63 -5.01 -14.32
CA THR A 431 -17.18 -4.77 -14.18
C THR A 431 -16.69 -3.70 -15.15
N GLN A 432 -15.90 -2.75 -14.65
CA GLN A 432 -15.21 -1.74 -15.44
C GLN A 432 -13.70 -1.83 -15.16
N GLY A 433 -12.97 -2.54 -16.02
CA GLY A 433 -11.56 -2.87 -15.79
C GLY A 433 -11.38 -3.65 -14.48
N ARG A 434 -10.50 -3.17 -13.58
CA ARG A 434 -10.25 -3.79 -12.26
C ARG A 434 -11.32 -3.52 -11.19
N TRP A 435 -12.45 -2.89 -11.54
CA TRP A 435 -13.47 -2.47 -10.59
C TRP A 435 -14.81 -3.19 -10.79
N ILE A 436 -15.45 -3.57 -9.69
CA ILE A 436 -16.89 -3.85 -9.65
C ILE A 436 -17.61 -2.50 -9.57
N VAL A 437 -18.64 -2.30 -10.39
CA VAL A 437 -19.44 -1.07 -10.47
C VAL A 437 -20.93 -1.38 -10.41
N ASP A 438 -21.71 -0.43 -9.92
CA ASP A 438 -23.16 -0.38 -10.08
C ASP A 438 -23.49 -0.11 -11.56
N SER A 439 -24.27 -0.97 -12.20
CA SER A 439 -24.45 -0.90 -13.67
C SER A 439 -25.34 0.24 -14.13
N SER A 440 -26.13 0.83 -13.21
CA SER A 440 -27.01 1.96 -13.52
C SER A 440 -26.28 3.30 -13.46
N SER A 441 -25.21 3.38 -12.66
CA SER A 441 -24.56 4.65 -12.29
C SER A 441 -23.05 4.67 -12.51
N GLY A 442 -22.43 3.55 -12.88
CA GLY A 442 -20.97 3.39 -13.03
C GLY A 442 -20.19 3.50 -11.72
N ARG A 443 -20.87 3.68 -10.58
CA ARG A 443 -20.21 3.94 -9.30
C ARG A 443 -19.55 2.67 -8.77
N ARG A 444 -18.25 2.74 -8.45
CA ARG A 444 -17.47 1.62 -7.90
C ARG A 444 -18.10 1.10 -6.60
N VAL A 445 -18.44 -0.20 -6.59
CA VAL A 445 -18.92 -0.93 -5.41
C VAL A 445 -17.74 -1.70 -4.81
N LYS A 446 -17.50 -1.54 -3.51
CA LYS A 446 -16.52 -2.34 -2.76
C LYS A 446 -17.26 -3.40 -1.95
N LEU A 447 -17.06 -4.66 -2.29
CA LEU A 447 -17.57 -5.78 -1.50
C LEU A 447 -16.75 -5.90 -0.19
N ALA A 448 -17.45 -5.83 0.94
CA ALA A 448 -16.95 -6.09 2.27
C ALA A 448 -17.83 -7.19 2.87
N CYS A 449 -17.46 -8.45 2.59
CA CYS A 449 -18.27 -9.60 2.95
C CYS A 449 -17.71 -10.35 4.16
N THR A 450 -18.61 -10.93 4.96
CA THR A 450 -18.27 -12.07 5.83
C THR A 450 -18.54 -13.39 5.10
N CYS A 451 -17.85 -14.46 5.46
CA CYS A 451 -18.09 -15.80 4.90
C CYS A 451 -19.01 -16.59 5.83
N TRP A 452 -20.09 -17.18 5.29
CA TRP A 452 -21.00 -18.04 6.04
C TRP A 452 -20.93 -19.48 5.50
N PRO A 453 -20.40 -20.44 6.28
CA PRO A 453 -20.43 -21.86 5.96
C PRO A 453 -21.86 -22.41 5.89
N SER A 454 -22.28 -22.93 4.73
CA SER A 454 -23.48 -23.79 4.59
C SER A 454 -23.28 -25.00 3.65
N HIS A 455 -22.07 -25.16 3.09
CA HIS A 455 -21.64 -26.30 2.27
C HIS A 455 -21.31 -27.58 3.07
N MET A 456 -21.33 -27.51 4.40
CA MET A 456 -20.98 -28.61 5.31
C MET A 456 -21.98 -29.79 5.19
N LYS A 457 -21.63 -30.96 5.77
CA LYS A 457 -22.49 -32.16 5.81
C LYS A 457 -23.99 -31.90 6.10
N PRO A 458 -24.39 -31.02 7.04
CA PRO A 458 -25.80 -30.74 7.31
C PRO A 458 -26.55 -29.99 6.18
N MET A 459 -25.82 -29.41 5.21
CA MET A 459 -26.32 -28.58 4.10
C MET A 459 -27.22 -27.42 4.53
N LEU A 460 -26.92 -26.85 5.71
CA LEU A 460 -27.60 -25.71 6.30
C LEU A 460 -26.56 -24.76 6.90
N ALA A 461 -26.83 -23.45 6.94
CA ALA A 461 -25.83 -22.51 7.42
C ALA A 461 -25.57 -22.60 8.93
N GLU A 462 -24.30 -22.52 9.29
CA GLU A 462 -23.88 -22.77 10.66
C GLU A 462 -24.38 -21.72 11.65
N GLY A 463 -24.61 -22.17 12.89
CA GLY A 463 -25.12 -21.32 13.97
C GLY A 463 -26.64 -21.09 13.99
N LEU A 464 -27.40 -21.47 12.94
CA LEU A 464 -28.88 -21.37 12.93
C LEU A 464 -29.57 -22.20 14.03
N HIS A 465 -28.88 -23.21 14.58
CA HIS A 465 -29.35 -23.98 15.73
C HIS A 465 -29.12 -23.28 17.08
N LYS A 466 -28.50 -22.09 17.09
CA LYS A 466 -28.24 -21.26 18.30
C LYS A 466 -29.00 -19.94 18.32
N LYS A 467 -29.38 -19.39 17.15
CA LYS A 467 -30.10 -18.10 17.01
C LYS A 467 -31.02 -18.06 15.79
N PRO A 468 -32.11 -17.27 15.82
CA PRO A 468 -32.93 -16.98 14.65
C PRO A 468 -32.12 -16.40 13.49
N LEU A 469 -32.44 -16.79 12.27
CA LEU A 469 -31.81 -16.35 11.03
C LEU A 469 -31.74 -14.81 10.94
N LYS A 470 -32.87 -14.15 11.19
CA LYS A 470 -33.01 -12.69 11.25
C LYS A 470 -32.02 -12.03 12.22
N ASP A 471 -31.77 -12.64 13.37
CA ASP A 471 -30.89 -12.09 14.41
C ASP A 471 -29.41 -12.25 14.04
N ILE A 472 -29.06 -13.32 13.33
CA ILE A 472 -27.70 -13.52 12.81
C ILE A 472 -27.44 -12.51 11.67
N VAL A 473 -28.38 -12.37 10.73
CA VAL A 473 -28.28 -11.38 9.64
C VAL A 473 -28.20 -9.95 10.19
N ALA A 474 -29.01 -9.61 11.21
CA ALA A 474 -28.94 -8.30 11.87
C ALA A 474 -27.55 -8.02 12.49
N LYS A 475 -26.88 -9.04 13.03
CA LYS A 475 -25.49 -8.89 13.52
C LYS A 475 -24.49 -8.63 12.39
N VAL A 476 -24.65 -9.25 11.22
CA VAL A 476 -23.80 -8.97 10.04
C VAL A 476 -23.94 -7.51 9.60
N VAL A 477 -25.17 -6.98 9.57
CA VAL A 477 -25.44 -5.55 9.28
C VAL A 477 -24.87 -4.62 10.35
N LEU A 478 -25.01 -4.97 11.64
CA LEU A 478 -24.42 -4.20 12.75
C LEU A 478 -22.88 -4.14 12.66
N GLN A 479 -22.24 -5.22 12.21
CA GLN A 479 -20.81 -5.32 11.95
C GLN A 479 -20.35 -4.59 10.66
N LYS A 480 -21.24 -3.89 9.96
CA LYS A 480 -20.95 -3.05 8.77
C LYS A 480 -20.45 -3.81 7.54
N PHE A 481 -20.61 -5.13 7.48
CA PHE A 481 -20.52 -5.85 6.22
C PHE A 481 -21.64 -5.39 5.28
N ASN A 482 -21.36 -5.30 3.98
CA ASN A 482 -22.38 -5.02 2.95
C ASN A 482 -22.72 -6.25 2.11
N CYS A 483 -22.06 -7.39 2.36
CA CYS A 483 -22.37 -8.65 1.72
C CYS A 483 -22.07 -9.88 2.59
N VAL A 484 -22.55 -11.04 2.13
CA VAL A 484 -22.16 -12.36 2.64
C VAL A 484 -21.67 -13.23 1.48
N ARG A 485 -20.53 -13.90 1.65
CA ARG A 485 -20.11 -15.04 0.81
C ARG A 485 -20.79 -16.28 1.37
N LEU A 486 -21.90 -16.69 0.77
CA LEU A 486 -22.72 -17.82 1.23
C LEU A 486 -22.31 -19.06 0.44
N THR A 487 -21.74 -20.02 1.15
CA THR A 487 -20.97 -21.13 0.57
C THR A 487 -21.81 -22.38 0.41
N TRP A 488 -21.89 -22.98 -0.78
CA TRP A 488 -22.72 -24.16 -1.06
C TRP A 488 -21.90 -25.30 -1.69
N ALA A 489 -22.44 -26.52 -1.60
CA ALA A 489 -21.84 -27.74 -2.14
C ALA A 489 -22.57 -28.20 -3.40
N THR A 490 -21.87 -28.64 -4.44
CA THR A 490 -22.49 -29.06 -5.73
C THR A 490 -23.58 -30.12 -5.54
N TYR A 491 -23.38 -31.10 -4.66
CA TYR A 491 -24.36 -32.16 -4.41
C TYR A 491 -25.63 -31.67 -3.70
N MET A 492 -25.61 -30.51 -3.03
CA MET A 492 -26.81 -29.88 -2.45
C MET A 492 -27.88 -29.61 -3.53
N LEU A 493 -27.44 -29.25 -4.74
CA LEU A 493 -28.29 -28.92 -5.88
C LEU A 493 -28.52 -30.13 -6.80
N THR A 494 -27.52 -31.01 -6.94
CA THR A 494 -27.52 -32.09 -7.95
C THR A 494 -27.93 -33.47 -7.42
N ARG A 495 -27.68 -33.78 -6.14
CA ARG A 495 -27.95 -35.11 -5.53
C ARG A 495 -28.90 -35.06 -4.33
N TYR A 496 -28.96 -33.94 -3.61
CA TYR A 496 -29.68 -33.77 -2.35
C TYR A 496 -30.75 -32.67 -2.39
N SER A 497 -31.09 -32.15 -3.57
CA SER A 497 -32.02 -31.01 -3.74
C SER A 497 -33.45 -31.31 -3.30
N ASN A 498 -33.84 -32.59 -3.30
CA ASN A 498 -35.13 -33.06 -2.77
C ASN A 498 -35.08 -33.48 -1.29
N ASN A 499 -33.89 -33.52 -0.66
CA ASN A 499 -33.77 -33.89 0.75
C ASN A 499 -34.16 -32.73 1.65
N THR A 500 -34.92 -33.02 2.71
CA THR A 500 -35.21 -32.02 3.74
C THR A 500 -34.06 -31.87 4.74
N VAL A 501 -34.02 -30.71 5.39
CA VAL A 501 -33.16 -30.46 6.55
C VAL A 501 -33.39 -31.52 7.62
N THR A 502 -34.66 -31.86 7.93
CA THR A 502 -35.02 -32.93 8.87
C THR A 502 -34.39 -34.28 8.52
N GLN A 503 -34.60 -34.78 7.30
CA GLN A 503 -34.05 -36.07 6.85
C GLN A 503 -32.52 -36.11 6.99
N THR A 504 -31.86 -35.02 6.65
CA THR A 504 -30.40 -34.92 6.67
C THR A 504 -29.85 -34.85 8.10
N PHE A 505 -30.52 -34.12 8.99
CA PHE A 505 -30.13 -34.06 10.41
C PHE A 505 -30.38 -35.39 11.12
N ASP A 506 -31.44 -36.13 10.78
CA ASP A 506 -31.70 -37.47 11.34
C ASP A 506 -30.68 -38.51 10.84
N ASN A 507 -30.37 -38.50 9.53
CA ASN A 507 -29.35 -39.37 8.91
C ASN A 507 -27.93 -39.10 9.44
N LEU A 508 -27.64 -37.87 9.88
CA LEU A 508 -26.37 -37.49 10.52
C LEU A 508 -26.43 -37.57 12.07
N HIS A 509 -27.55 -38.04 12.63
CA HIS A 509 -27.80 -38.19 14.07
C HIS A 509 -27.65 -36.88 14.89
N LEU A 510 -27.90 -35.73 14.26
CA LEU A 510 -27.70 -34.38 14.81
C LEU A 510 -28.87 -33.92 15.71
N ALA A 511 -29.36 -34.79 16.60
CA ALA A 511 -30.57 -34.56 17.39
C ALA A 511 -30.58 -33.23 18.18
N GLN A 512 -29.46 -32.88 18.84
CA GLN A 512 -29.34 -31.62 19.58
C GLN A 512 -29.37 -30.39 18.65
N ALA A 513 -28.75 -30.47 17.47
CA ALA A 513 -28.80 -29.38 16.50
C ALA A 513 -30.22 -29.26 15.89
N LYS A 514 -30.88 -30.38 15.60
CA LYS A 514 -32.28 -30.42 15.13
C LYS A 514 -33.24 -29.77 16.14
N GLN A 515 -33.07 -30.05 17.43
CA GLN A 515 -33.81 -29.37 18.50
C GLN A 515 -33.52 -27.85 18.53
N GLY A 516 -32.25 -27.46 18.35
CA GLY A 516 -31.86 -26.05 18.23
C GLY A 516 -32.49 -25.33 17.02
N ILE A 517 -32.59 -25.99 15.87
CA ILE A 517 -33.34 -25.46 14.71
C ILE A 517 -34.83 -25.37 15.04
N ALA A 518 -35.44 -26.39 15.66
CA ALA A 518 -36.85 -26.35 16.06
C ALA A 518 -37.19 -25.17 17.00
N GLN A 519 -36.25 -24.79 17.87
CA GLN A 519 -36.42 -23.66 18.78
C GLN A 519 -36.22 -22.29 18.11
N ASN A 520 -35.23 -22.16 17.22
CA ASN A 520 -34.78 -20.87 16.69
C ASN A 520 -35.32 -20.53 15.28
N ASN A 521 -35.51 -21.56 14.44
CA ASN A 521 -35.85 -21.45 13.02
C ASN A 521 -36.75 -22.63 12.56
N PRO A 522 -37.89 -22.93 13.22
CA PRO A 522 -38.65 -24.16 13.02
C PRO A 522 -39.08 -24.44 11.57
N ALA A 523 -39.37 -23.40 10.78
CA ALA A 523 -39.78 -23.53 9.39
C ALA A 523 -38.73 -24.23 8.51
N LEU A 524 -37.43 -24.07 8.82
CA LEU A 524 -36.34 -24.64 8.02
C LEU A 524 -36.32 -26.19 8.08
N LEU A 525 -36.86 -26.81 9.14
CA LEU A 525 -36.86 -28.28 9.27
C LEU A 525 -37.67 -29.00 8.19
N ASN A 526 -38.71 -28.35 7.67
CA ASN A 526 -39.62 -28.92 6.68
C ASN A 526 -39.25 -28.52 5.23
N MET A 527 -38.27 -27.62 5.08
CA MET A 527 -37.76 -27.19 3.78
C MET A 527 -36.77 -28.21 3.21
N THR A 528 -36.66 -28.26 1.88
CA THR A 528 -35.47 -28.82 1.22
C THR A 528 -34.24 -27.94 1.49
N HIS A 529 -33.04 -28.48 1.30
CA HIS A 529 -31.81 -27.68 1.42
C HIS A 529 -31.80 -26.45 0.51
N VAL A 530 -32.34 -26.57 -0.70
CA VAL A 530 -32.46 -25.47 -1.67
C VAL A 530 -33.41 -24.38 -1.15
N GLN A 531 -34.58 -24.78 -0.64
CA GLN A 531 -35.56 -23.85 -0.05
C GLN A 531 -35.03 -23.17 1.22
N ALA A 532 -34.30 -23.90 2.07
CA ALA A 532 -33.67 -23.34 3.26
C ALA A 532 -32.58 -22.32 2.87
N PHE A 533 -31.73 -22.67 1.91
CA PHE A 533 -30.70 -21.76 1.37
C PHE A 533 -31.31 -20.52 0.70
N GLU A 534 -32.46 -20.65 0.02
CA GLU A 534 -33.23 -19.52 -0.51
C GLU A 534 -33.80 -18.62 0.60
N ALA A 535 -34.32 -19.18 1.69
CA ALA A 535 -34.81 -18.39 2.83
C ALA A 535 -33.69 -17.57 3.50
N LEU A 536 -32.46 -18.08 3.51
CA LEU A 536 -31.25 -17.35 3.94
C LEU A 536 -30.93 -16.19 2.99
N VAL A 537 -30.90 -16.49 1.70
CA VAL A 537 -30.72 -15.54 0.59
C VAL A 537 -31.72 -14.38 0.68
N ASP A 538 -32.99 -14.67 0.90
CA ASP A 538 -34.06 -13.66 0.98
C ASP A 538 -33.94 -12.80 2.25
N GLU A 539 -33.64 -13.37 3.42
CA GLU A 539 -33.47 -12.58 4.65
C GLU A 539 -32.23 -11.66 4.58
N LEU A 540 -31.13 -12.13 3.96
CA LEU A 540 -29.95 -11.30 3.67
C LEU A 540 -30.32 -10.11 2.78
N GLY A 541 -31.01 -10.36 1.65
CA GLY A 541 -31.47 -9.32 0.74
C GLY A 541 -32.48 -8.34 1.36
N ARG A 542 -33.36 -8.84 2.23
CA ARG A 542 -34.37 -8.06 2.98
C ARG A 542 -33.75 -7.14 4.04
N GLN A 543 -32.59 -7.49 4.59
CA GLN A 543 -31.80 -6.59 5.46
C GLN A 543 -30.76 -5.75 4.69
N GLY A 544 -30.78 -5.77 3.36
CA GLY A 544 -29.96 -4.87 2.53
C GLY A 544 -28.55 -5.36 2.22
N LEU A 545 -28.22 -6.62 2.53
CA LEU A 545 -26.95 -7.24 2.16
C LEU A 545 -27.02 -7.78 0.72
N MET A 546 -25.94 -7.63 -0.03
CA MET A 546 -25.72 -8.41 -1.26
C MET A 546 -25.24 -9.81 -0.88
N VAL A 547 -25.43 -10.82 -1.73
CA VAL A 547 -24.87 -12.16 -1.46
C VAL A 547 -24.06 -12.65 -2.64
N VAL A 548 -22.84 -13.09 -2.35
CA VAL A 548 -21.98 -13.82 -3.28
C VAL A 548 -22.27 -15.29 -3.10
N LEU A 549 -22.83 -15.93 -4.13
CA LEU A 549 -23.13 -17.36 -4.13
C LEU A 549 -21.87 -18.12 -4.56
N ASP A 550 -21.31 -18.87 -3.62
CA ASP A 550 -19.96 -19.42 -3.71
C ASP A 550 -19.98 -20.95 -3.73
N ASN A 551 -19.70 -21.55 -4.89
CA ASN A 551 -19.53 -22.99 -4.99
C ASN A 551 -18.19 -23.37 -4.32
N HIS A 552 -18.27 -24.10 -3.20
CA HIS A 552 -17.15 -24.24 -2.28
C HIS A 552 -16.49 -25.63 -2.32
N VAL A 553 -17.31 -26.66 -2.50
CA VAL A 553 -16.93 -28.08 -2.62
C VAL A 553 -17.96 -28.80 -3.50
N SER A 554 -17.72 -30.03 -3.94
CA SER A 554 -18.76 -30.85 -4.57
C SER A 554 -19.52 -31.71 -3.56
N ASN A 555 -18.81 -32.49 -2.75
CA ASN A 555 -19.35 -33.31 -1.69
C ASN A 555 -19.45 -32.51 -0.37
N PRO A 556 -20.61 -32.46 0.32
CA PRO A 556 -20.78 -31.61 1.49
C PRO A 556 -19.96 -32.10 2.68
N LYS A 557 -18.80 -31.49 2.95
CA LYS A 557 -17.90 -31.80 4.07
C LYS A 557 -16.95 -30.64 4.37
N TRP A 558 -16.10 -30.81 5.39
CA TRP A 558 -15.00 -29.87 5.68
C TRP A 558 -13.94 -29.94 4.58
N PHE A 559 -13.39 -28.78 4.22
CA PHE A 559 -12.42 -28.57 3.15
C PHE A 559 -11.02 -28.26 3.72
N CYS A 560 -9.99 -28.21 2.88
CA CYS A 560 -8.58 -28.02 3.27
C CYS A 560 -7.94 -29.23 3.98
N ALA A 561 -8.19 -30.44 3.48
CA ALA A 561 -7.24 -31.55 3.67
C ALA A 561 -6.65 -31.94 2.30
N GLU A 562 -5.37 -32.30 2.27
CA GLU A 562 -4.62 -32.54 1.01
C GLU A 562 -5.24 -33.65 0.13
N GLU A 563 -5.98 -34.58 0.75
CA GLU A 563 -6.70 -35.68 0.10
C GLU A 563 -8.23 -35.58 0.31
N ASP A 564 -8.81 -34.38 0.48
CA ASP A 564 -10.27 -34.24 0.59
C ASP A 564 -11.02 -34.56 -0.73
N GLY A 565 -10.32 -34.65 -1.86
CA GLY A 565 -10.88 -35.08 -3.15
C GLY A 565 -11.95 -34.16 -3.72
N ASN A 566 -11.98 -32.88 -3.31
CA ASN A 566 -12.84 -31.84 -3.84
C ASN A 566 -12.05 -30.67 -4.44
N GLY A 567 -10.71 -30.72 -4.39
CA GLY A 567 -9.83 -29.60 -4.70
C GLY A 567 -9.59 -29.37 -6.19
N PHE A 568 -9.66 -30.42 -7.02
CA PHE A 568 -9.27 -30.32 -8.43
C PHE A 568 -10.06 -31.20 -9.42
N PHE A 569 -9.97 -30.82 -10.69
CA PHE A 569 -10.58 -31.53 -11.82
C PHE A 569 -10.03 -32.96 -11.95
N GLY A 570 -10.89 -33.95 -11.71
CA GLY A 570 -10.53 -35.37 -11.73
C GLY A 570 -10.45 -36.03 -10.35
N ASP A 571 -10.57 -35.25 -9.27
CA ASP A 571 -10.71 -35.80 -7.93
C ASP A 571 -12.01 -36.60 -7.76
N ALA A 572 -12.04 -37.50 -6.78
CA ALA A 572 -13.11 -38.49 -6.59
C ALA A 572 -14.52 -37.88 -6.40
N ASP A 573 -14.65 -36.69 -5.80
CA ASP A 573 -15.94 -36.00 -5.67
C ASP A 573 -16.17 -34.92 -6.76
N PHE A 574 -15.11 -34.45 -7.45
CA PHE A 574 -15.18 -33.35 -8.41
C PHE A 574 -15.46 -33.83 -9.84
N ASN A 575 -16.75 -34.02 -10.16
CA ASN A 575 -17.20 -34.27 -11.53
C ASN A 575 -17.51 -32.95 -12.26
N PRO A 576 -16.80 -32.56 -13.34
CA PRO A 576 -16.99 -31.26 -14.00
C PRO A 576 -18.39 -31.06 -14.60
N LEU A 577 -18.98 -32.11 -15.19
CA LEU A 577 -20.33 -32.04 -15.77
C LEU A 577 -21.43 -31.97 -14.69
N GLU A 578 -21.16 -32.40 -13.46
CA GLU A 578 -22.04 -32.19 -12.31
C GLU A 578 -21.86 -30.82 -11.69
N TRP A 579 -20.62 -30.32 -11.64
CA TRP A 579 -20.27 -28.96 -11.23
C TRP A 579 -20.96 -27.92 -12.13
N GLU A 580 -20.84 -28.04 -13.45
CA GLU A 580 -21.56 -27.20 -14.43
C GLU A 580 -23.08 -27.23 -14.23
N ARG A 581 -23.68 -28.43 -14.07
CA ARG A 581 -25.11 -28.57 -13.79
C ARG A 581 -25.51 -27.92 -12.46
N GLY A 582 -24.67 -28.00 -11.43
CA GLY A 582 -24.86 -27.31 -10.16
C GLY A 582 -24.84 -25.79 -10.31
N LEU A 583 -23.86 -25.25 -11.06
CA LEU A 583 -23.76 -23.82 -11.36
C LEU A 583 -24.99 -23.31 -12.12
N VAL A 584 -25.43 -24.04 -13.16
CA VAL A 584 -26.64 -23.71 -13.93
C VAL A 584 -27.89 -23.75 -13.05
N ALA A 585 -28.02 -24.77 -12.18
CA ALA A 585 -29.17 -24.87 -11.27
C ALA A 585 -29.22 -23.71 -10.26
N VAL A 586 -28.09 -23.29 -9.69
CA VAL A 586 -28.01 -22.09 -8.82
C VAL A 586 -28.31 -20.81 -9.61
N ALA A 587 -27.73 -20.65 -10.79
CA ALA A 587 -28.00 -19.49 -11.65
C ALA A 587 -29.50 -19.37 -11.98
N GLN A 588 -30.16 -20.50 -12.28
CA GLN A 588 -31.60 -20.55 -12.56
C GLN A 588 -32.45 -20.26 -11.31
N GLN A 589 -32.18 -20.92 -10.17
CA GLN A 589 -32.93 -20.74 -8.92
C GLN A 589 -32.93 -19.28 -8.45
N PHE A 590 -31.79 -18.59 -8.56
CA PHE A 590 -31.63 -17.22 -8.08
C PHE A 590 -31.76 -16.14 -9.17
N SER A 591 -32.08 -16.53 -10.43
CA SER A 591 -32.17 -15.62 -11.59
C SER A 591 -33.15 -14.45 -11.42
N SER A 592 -34.24 -14.65 -10.68
CA SER A 592 -35.27 -13.64 -10.40
C SER A 592 -34.94 -12.72 -9.23
N LYS A 593 -33.89 -13.03 -8.46
CA LYS A 593 -33.51 -12.31 -7.25
C LYS A 593 -32.50 -11.22 -7.63
N ILE A 594 -32.90 -9.95 -7.50
CA ILE A 594 -32.15 -8.81 -8.08
C ILE A 594 -30.84 -8.46 -7.32
N ARG A 595 -30.49 -9.14 -6.21
CA ARG A 595 -29.42 -8.72 -5.27
C ARG A 595 -28.19 -9.65 -5.15
N PHE A 596 -27.90 -10.44 -6.18
CA PHE A 596 -26.96 -11.57 -6.09
C PHE A 596 -25.80 -11.48 -7.09
N ILE A 597 -24.66 -12.03 -6.69
CA ILE A 597 -23.46 -12.15 -7.51
C ILE A 597 -23.10 -13.64 -7.54
N LEU A 598 -23.10 -14.27 -8.72
CA LEU A 598 -22.45 -15.58 -8.87
C LEU A 598 -20.94 -15.36 -8.92
N TYR A 599 -20.19 -16.13 -8.14
CA TYR A 599 -18.74 -16.21 -8.25
C TYR A 599 -18.33 -17.61 -8.67
N THR A 600 -17.82 -17.74 -9.88
CA THR A 600 -17.20 -18.96 -10.39
C THR A 600 -15.68 -18.77 -10.43
N ALA A 601 -14.94 -19.75 -9.92
CA ALA A 601 -13.49 -19.80 -10.04
C ALA A 601 -13.06 -20.32 -11.44
N LEU A 602 -13.52 -19.65 -12.52
CA LEU A 602 -13.18 -20.02 -13.89
C LEU A 602 -12.71 -18.80 -14.69
N SER A 603 -11.48 -18.37 -14.40
CA SER A 603 -10.77 -17.33 -15.15
C SER A 603 -9.83 -17.95 -16.18
N LEU A 604 -10.38 -18.64 -17.19
CA LEU A 604 -9.67 -19.08 -18.41
C LEU A 604 -10.69 -19.42 -19.51
N PHE A 605 -10.39 -18.99 -20.74
CA PHE A 605 -11.16 -19.22 -21.99
C PHE A 605 -12.59 -18.64 -22.06
N ILE A 606 -12.70 -17.37 -22.47
CA ILE A 606 -12.86 -17.01 -23.89
C ILE A 606 -11.78 -15.98 -24.23
#